data_AF-A0A4S1M961-F1
#
_entry.id   AF-A0A4S1M961-F1
#
_cell.length_a   1.000
_cell.length_b   1.000
_cell.length_c   1.000
_cell.angle_alpha   90.00
_cell.angle_beta   90.00
_cell.angle_gamma   90.00
#
_symmetry.space_group_name_H-M   'P 1'
#
loop_
_entity.id
_entity.type
_entity.pdbx_description
1 polymer ?
#
loop_
_entity_poly.entity_id
_entity_poly.type
_entity_poly.pdbx_seq_one_letter_code
_entity_poly.pdbx_strand_id
1 'polypeptide(L)'
;MAWDGVCEVPDLAARMQEALAGHENRRVTTRALQPADVAALTSSLALPADKALWVCVIEGFPPVPCGGTHVACVHDIGLIRITSCRIKKGQTKAFYNLDEC
;
A
#
# COMPACT_ATOMS: atom_id res chain seq x y z
N MET A 1 -11.10 -16.17 19.65
CA MET A 1 -11.29 -14.81 19.12
C MET A 1 -11.98 -14.95 17.76
N ALA A 2 -13.25 -14.58 17.63
CA ALA A 2 -14.08 -14.85 16.45
C ALA A 2 -13.88 -13.80 15.34
N TRP A 3 -14.03 -14.21 14.08
CA TRP A 3 -13.97 -13.37 12.88
C TRP A 3 -15.39 -13.19 12.35
N ASP A 4 -15.74 -11.98 11.88
CA ASP A 4 -17.13 -11.58 11.64
C ASP A 4 -17.66 -11.99 10.25
N GLY A 5 -16.82 -12.58 9.39
CA GLY A 5 -17.21 -13.06 8.06
C GLY A 5 -16.02 -13.37 7.16
N VAL A 6 -16.27 -14.15 6.10
CA VAL A 6 -15.32 -14.43 5.03
C VAL A 6 -15.67 -13.52 3.86
N CYS A 7 -14.70 -12.72 3.40
CA CYS A 7 -14.80 -12.08 2.08
C CYS A 7 -14.37 -13.13 1.06
N GLU A 8 -15.19 -13.37 0.03
CA GLU A 8 -14.80 -14.30 -1.03
C GLU A 8 -13.57 -13.76 -1.75
N VAL A 9 -12.46 -14.49 -1.61
CA VAL A 9 -11.13 -14.15 -2.13
C VAL A 9 -11.11 -13.81 -3.63
N PRO A 10 -11.91 -14.47 -4.52
CA PRO A 10 -11.88 -14.17 -5.95
C PRO A 10 -12.22 -12.71 -6.28
N ASP A 11 -13.16 -12.12 -5.55
CA ASP A 11 -13.68 -10.79 -5.84
C ASP A 11 -12.68 -9.69 -5.45
N LEU A 12 -11.97 -9.87 -4.33
CA LEU A 12 -10.90 -8.94 -3.94
C LEU A 12 -9.66 -9.11 -4.81
N ALA A 13 -9.30 -10.35 -5.16
CA ALA A 13 -8.14 -10.63 -6.02
C ALA A 13 -8.30 -9.98 -7.39
N ALA A 14 -9.47 -10.15 -8.03
CA ALA A 14 -9.78 -9.53 -9.31
C ALA A 14 -9.72 -8.00 -9.23
N ARG A 15 -10.33 -7.40 -8.19
CA ARG A 15 -10.31 -5.94 -7.99
C ARG A 15 -8.91 -5.39 -7.73
N MET A 16 -8.06 -6.12 -7.03
CA MET A 16 -6.67 -5.71 -6.81
C MET A 16 -5.84 -5.84 -8.09
N GLN A 17 -6.02 -6.91 -8.87
CA GLN A 17 -5.37 -7.06 -10.17
C GLN A 17 -5.83 -5.97 -11.15
N GLU A 18 -7.11 -5.64 -11.19
CA GLU A 18 -7.65 -4.55 -12.00
C GLU A 18 -7.10 -3.19 -11.56
N ALA A 19 -6.97 -2.95 -10.25
CA ALA A 19 -6.36 -1.73 -9.72
C ALA A 19 -4.85 -1.60 -10.01
N LEU A 20 -4.17 -2.73 -10.24
CA LEU A 20 -2.76 -2.75 -10.64
C LEU A 20 -2.60 -2.67 -12.16
N ALA A 21 -3.56 -3.21 -12.91
CA ALA A 21 -3.58 -3.17 -14.36
C ALA A 21 -3.59 -1.72 -14.87
N GLY A 22 -2.65 -1.40 -15.76
CA GLY A 22 -2.44 -0.04 -16.28
C GLY A 22 -1.56 0.86 -15.40
N HIS A 23 -1.04 0.35 -14.28
CA HIS A 23 -0.11 1.07 -13.41
C HIS A 23 1.29 0.44 -13.36
N GLU A 24 1.60 -0.52 -14.24
CA GLU A 24 2.80 -1.35 -14.16
C GLU A 24 4.09 -0.51 -14.30
N ASN A 25 4.04 0.55 -15.11
CA ASN A 25 5.21 1.39 -15.39
C ASN A 25 5.32 2.62 -14.48
N ARG A 26 4.53 2.70 -13.41
CA ARG A 26 4.57 3.85 -12.49
C ARG A 26 5.87 3.84 -11.71
N ARG A 27 6.58 4.96 -11.77
CA ARG A 27 7.81 5.14 -11.01
C ARG A 27 7.50 5.28 -9.52
N VAL A 28 8.35 4.67 -8.70
CA VAL A 28 8.36 4.82 -7.25
C VAL A 28 9.61 5.60 -6.85
N THR A 29 9.43 6.65 -6.06
CA THR A 29 10.54 7.47 -5.54
C THR A 29 10.34 7.76 -4.07
N THR A 30 11.44 8.01 -3.36
CA THR A 30 11.40 8.44 -1.97
C THR A 30 12.11 9.77 -1.82
N ARG A 31 11.59 10.61 -0.91
CA ARG A 31 12.23 11.88 -0.53
C ARG A 31 11.99 12.18 0.93
N ALA A 32 12.94 12.90 1.54
CA ALA A 32 12.78 13.40 2.90
C ALA A 32 12.02 14.73 2.89
N LEU A 33 10.98 14.84 3.71
CA LEU A 33 10.20 16.06 3.92
C LEU A 33 10.17 16.43 5.40
N GLN A 34 9.93 17.71 5.69
CA GLN A 34 9.78 18.17 7.08
C GLN A 34 8.43 17.72 7.66
N PRO A 35 8.33 17.51 8.98
CA PRO A 35 7.09 17.06 9.62
C PRO A 35 5.85 17.89 9.28
N ALA A 36 6.00 19.21 9.16
CA ALA A 36 4.90 20.11 8.80
C ALA A 36 4.33 19.81 7.39
N ASP A 37 5.20 19.54 6.42
CA ASP A 37 4.78 19.21 5.05
C ASP A 37 4.12 17.83 4.99
N VAL A 38 4.61 16.86 5.77
CA VAL A 38 4.03 15.51 5.81
C VAL A 38 2.68 15.49 6.52
N ALA A 39 2.50 16.30 7.57
CA ALA A 39 1.21 16.46 8.24
C ALA A 39 0.11 16.99 7.30
N ALA A 40 0.47 17.79 6.30
CA ALA A 40 -0.46 18.24 5.27
C ALA A 40 -0.86 17.11 4.28
N LEU A 41 -0.03 16.07 4.14
CA LEU A 41 -0.29 14.93 3.25
C LEU A 41 -1.16 13.85 3.89
N THR A 42 -1.15 13.73 5.23
CA THR A 42 -1.90 12.71 5.94
C THR A 42 -2.42 13.23 7.28
N SER A 43 -3.74 13.29 7.42
CA SER A 43 -4.39 13.74 8.67
C SER A 43 -4.64 12.61 9.68
N SER A 44 -4.42 11.35 9.31
CA SER A 44 -4.86 10.18 10.09
C SER A 44 -3.74 9.45 10.84
N LEU A 45 -2.48 9.87 10.68
CA LEU A 45 -1.32 9.19 11.25
C LEU A 45 -0.62 10.05 12.31
N ALA A 46 -0.29 9.46 13.45
CA ALA A 46 0.61 10.07 14.42
C ALA A 46 2.04 9.99 13.89
N LEU A 47 2.61 11.15 13.55
CA LEU A 47 3.94 11.25 12.94
C LEU A 47 4.98 11.77 13.94
N PRO A 48 6.24 11.30 13.86
CA PRO A 48 7.35 11.92 14.60
C PRO A 48 7.55 13.38 14.16
N ALA A 49 7.65 14.29 15.13
CA ALA A 49 7.79 15.73 14.88
C ALA A 49 9.25 16.23 14.95
N ASP A 50 10.17 15.37 15.38
CA ASP A 50 11.55 15.71 15.72
C ASP A 50 12.54 15.56 14.57
N LYS A 51 12.13 14.92 13.47
CA LYS A 51 13.01 14.61 12.34
C LYS A 51 12.30 14.65 11.00
N ALA A 52 13.07 14.84 9.94
CA ALA A 52 12.57 14.68 8.58
C ALA A 52 12.03 13.26 8.38
N LEU A 53 10.91 13.18 7.66
CA LEU A 53 10.18 11.94 7.39
C LEU A 53 10.35 11.55 5.93
N TRP A 54 10.60 10.27 5.70
CA TRP A 54 10.62 9.70 4.36
C TRP A 54 9.21 9.58 3.83
N VAL A 55 9.01 10.05 2.60
CA VAL A 55 7.75 9.99 1.88
C VAL A 55 7.97 9.22 0.59
N CYS A 56 7.16 8.18 0.41
CA CYS A 56 7.11 7.37 -0.80
C CYS A 56 6.09 7.99 -1.76
N VAL A 57 6.51 8.15 -3.02
CA VAL A 57 5.71 8.71 -4.10
C VAL A 57 5.63 7.67 -5.19
N ILE A 58 4.42 7.14 -5.40
CA ILE A 58 4.08 6.31 -6.54
C ILE A 58 3.40 7.22 -7.55
N GLU A 59 3.90 7.26 -8.78
CA GLU A 59 3.36 8.12 -9.82
C GLU A 59 1.85 7.89 -10.02
N GLY A 60 1.06 8.97 -9.98
CA GLY A 60 -0.40 8.91 -10.09
C GLY A 60 -1.15 8.65 -8.77
N PHE A 61 -0.45 8.49 -7.65
CA PHE A 61 -1.05 8.29 -6.32
C PHE A 61 -0.65 9.39 -5.34
N PRO A 62 -1.47 9.66 -4.30
CA PRO A 62 -1.09 10.54 -3.22
C PRO A 62 0.20 10.06 -2.54
N PRO A 63 1.13 10.98 -2.21
CA PRO A 63 2.35 10.62 -1.51
C PRO A 63 2.04 10.16 -0.07
N VAL A 64 2.75 9.14 0.41
CA VAL A 64 2.52 8.55 1.73
C VAL A 64 3.81 8.51 2.57
N PRO A 65 3.77 8.84 3.87
CA PRO A 65 4.93 8.67 4.74
C PRO A 65 5.27 7.19 4.88
N CYS A 66 6.48 6.83 4.49
CA CYS A 66 6.96 5.45 4.58
C CYS A 66 8.48 5.42 4.74
N GLY A 67 8.95 4.69 5.76
CA GLY A 67 10.38 4.45 6.00
C GLY A 67 10.91 3.13 5.43
N GLY A 68 10.13 2.44 4.61
CA GLY A 68 10.50 1.16 4.01
C GLY A 68 11.45 1.31 2.81
N THR A 69 12.10 0.20 2.46
CA THR A 69 12.81 0.08 1.17
C THR A 69 11.82 -0.37 0.12
N HIS A 70 11.77 0.32 -1.02
CA HIS A 70 10.84 0.06 -2.10
C HIS A 70 11.57 -0.21 -3.41
N VAL A 71 10.91 -0.95 -4.30
CA VAL A 71 11.31 -1.07 -5.70
C VAL A 71 11.27 0.29 -6.41
N ALA A 72 11.97 0.43 -7.54
CA ALA A 72 12.01 1.68 -8.30
C ALA A 72 10.80 1.86 -9.24
N CYS A 73 10.14 0.75 -9.61
CA CYS A 73 8.99 0.74 -10.49
C CYS A 73 7.96 -0.30 -10.03
N VAL A 74 6.67 -0.05 -10.29
CA VAL A 74 5.59 -0.96 -9.87
C VAL A 74 5.72 -2.36 -10.50
N HIS A 75 6.20 -2.48 -11.74
CA HIS A 75 6.39 -3.78 -12.39
C HIS A 75 7.39 -4.69 -11.65
N ASP A 76 8.33 -4.12 -10.89
CA ASP A 76 9.32 -4.89 -10.13
C ASP A 76 8.71 -5.63 -8.93
N ILE A 77 7.48 -5.30 -8.54
CA ILE A 77 6.75 -6.03 -7.50
C ILE A 77 6.40 -7.45 -7.97
N GLY A 78 6.27 -7.66 -9.29
CA GLY A 78 5.81 -8.92 -9.87
C GLY A 78 4.30 -9.15 -9.65
N LEU A 79 3.89 -10.41 -9.73
CA LEU A 79 2.49 -10.80 -9.59
C LEU A 79 2.10 -10.91 -8.11
N ILE A 80 1.07 -10.17 -7.70
CA ILE A 80 0.50 -10.28 -6.35
C ILE A 80 -0.64 -11.29 -6.37
N ARG A 81 -0.56 -12.31 -5.52
CA ARG A 81 -1.61 -13.32 -5.33
C ARG A 81 -2.25 -13.17 -3.96
N ILE A 82 -3.54 -12.85 -3.93
CA ILE A 82 -4.32 -12.81 -2.67
C ILE A 82 -4.58 -14.23 -2.19
N THR A 83 -4.15 -14.56 -0.97
CA THR A 83 -4.25 -15.90 -0.38
C THR A 83 -5.46 -16.05 0.54
N SER A 84 -5.88 -14.97 1.21
CA SER A 84 -7.03 -14.98 2.11
C SER A 84 -7.54 -13.57 2.36
N CYS A 85 -8.84 -13.43 2.57
CA CYS A 85 -9.48 -12.18 2.98
C CYS A 85 -10.33 -12.43 4.22
N ARG A 86 -10.17 -11.59 5.25
CA ARG A 86 -10.92 -11.73 6.50
C ARG A 86 -11.51 -10.40 6.90
N ILE A 87 -12.77 -10.40 7.33
CA ILE A 87 -13.43 -9.20 7.82
C ILE A 87 -13.48 -9.24 9.35
N LYS A 88 -13.13 -8.13 9.99
CA LYS A 88 -13.27 -7.95 11.44
C LYS A 88 -13.65 -6.51 11.74
N LYS A 89 -14.76 -6.28 12.44
CA LYS A 89 -15.27 -4.95 12.81
C LYS A 89 -15.35 -3.98 11.61
N GLY A 90 -15.85 -4.45 10.47
CA GLY A 90 -15.98 -3.63 9.25
C GLY A 90 -14.67 -3.34 8.51
N GLN A 91 -13.55 -3.91 8.96
CA GLN A 91 -12.26 -3.80 8.26
C GLN A 91 -11.93 -5.09 7.52
N THR A 92 -11.54 -4.97 6.26
CA THR A 92 -11.07 -6.10 5.46
C THR A 92 -9.56 -6.22 5.60
N LYS A 93 -9.09 -7.36 6.12
CA LYS A 93 -7.69 -7.75 6.13
C LYS A 93 -7.43 -8.71 4.97
N ALA A 94 -6.65 -8.26 4.00
CA ALA A 94 -6.15 -9.08 2.90
C ALA A 94 -4.78 -9.67 3.26
N PHE A 95 -4.57 -10.93 2.90
CA PHE A 95 -3.28 -11.62 2.95
C PHE A 95 -2.87 -11.91 1.51
N TYR A 96 -1.60 -11.67 1.19
CA TYR A 96 -1.08 -11.82 -0.16
C TYR A 96 0.35 -12.36 -0.15
N ASN A 97 0.72 -12.99 -1.25
CA ASN A 97 2.09 -13.38 -1.58
C ASN A 97 2.51 -12.70 -2.87
N LEU A 98 3.81 -12.56 -3.06
CA LEU A 98 4.40 -12.30 -4.37
C LEU A 98 4.68 -13.66 -5.00
N ASP A 99 4.22 -13.88 -6.21
CA ASP A 99 4.65 -15.06 -6.96
C ASP A 99 6.05 -14.77 -7.51
N GLU A 100 7.01 -15.59 -7.09
CA GLU A 100 8.38 -15.56 -7.62
C GLU A 100 8.33 -16.01 -9.09
N CYS A 101 8.81 -15.17 -10.01
CA CYS A 101 8.95 -15.52 -11.42
C CYS A 101 10.23 -16.33 -11.67
#